data_AF-A0AAF0FWN1-F1
#
_entry.id   AF-A0AAF0FWN1-F1
#
_cell.length_a   1.000
_cell.length_b   1.000
_cell.length_c   1.000
_cell.angle_alpha   90.00
_cell.angle_beta   90.00
_cell.angle_gamma   90.00
#
_symmetry.space_group_name_H-M   'P 1'
#
loop_
_entity.id
_entity.type
_entity.pdbx_description
1 polymer ?
#
loop_
_entity_poly.entity_id
_entity_poly.type
_entity_poly.pdbx_seq_one_letter_code
_entity_poly.pdbx_strand_id
1 'polypeptide(L)'
;MEKALFYFKYGPLPQYGDGEVELGDKELVVRLPMLLAEKLKKGISVGLIAKTAVLVGLFGLGRWIQGKSDKITIPYSTILDAKIVNLRYGIFGRKDFIEVTIGDKKGTMKLYFAPFKGLIKRDFSRTKEFYDELLKLIGKKS
;
A
#
# COMPACT_ATOMS: atom_id res chain seq x y z
N MET A 1 12.74 6.89 -2.82
CA MET A 1 11.33 6.52 -3.11
C MET A 1 11.18 5.98 -4.52
N GLU A 2 10.51 4.84 -4.65
CA GLU A 2 10.21 4.18 -5.93
C GLU A 2 8.74 4.42 -6.31
N LYS A 3 8.45 4.54 -7.60
CA LYS A 3 7.06 4.61 -8.05
C LYS A 3 6.41 3.25 -7.90
N ALA A 4 5.15 3.24 -7.49
CA ALA A 4 4.37 2.02 -7.35
C ALA A 4 2.95 2.19 -7.84
N LEU A 5 2.44 1.15 -8.47
CA LEU A 5 1.04 1.05 -8.86
C LEU A 5 0.27 0.44 -7.71
N PHE A 6 -0.69 1.15 -7.16
CA PHE A 6 -1.56 0.67 -6.11
C PHE A 6 -2.81 0.04 -6.70
N TYR A 7 -3.26 -1.04 -6.08
CA TYR A 7 -4.55 -1.65 -6.35
C TYR A 7 -5.47 -1.46 -5.15
N PHE A 8 -6.69 -1.01 -5.42
CA PHE A 8 -7.73 -0.87 -4.40
C PHE A 8 -9.11 -1.12 -5.00
N LYS A 9 -10.03 -1.65 -4.20
CA LYS A 9 -11.44 -1.83 -4.62
C LYS A 9 -12.30 -0.71 -4.07
N TYR A 10 -13.13 -0.13 -4.92
CA TYR A 10 -14.17 0.81 -4.53
C TYR A 10 -15.52 0.26 -5.00
N GLY A 11 -16.31 -0.26 -4.06
CA GLY A 11 -17.48 -1.08 -4.41
C GLY A 11 -17.08 -2.34 -5.19
N PRO A 12 -17.83 -2.76 -6.23
CA PRO A 12 -17.49 -3.95 -7.02
C PRO A 12 -16.33 -3.72 -7.99
N LEU A 13 -15.89 -2.47 -8.19
CA LEU A 13 -14.96 -2.12 -9.26
C LEU A 13 -13.50 -2.03 -8.77
N PRO A 14 -12.56 -2.72 -9.43
CA PRO A 14 -11.14 -2.54 -9.20
C PRO A 14 -10.68 -1.18 -9.70
N GLN A 15 -9.89 -0.48 -8.90
CA GLN A 15 -9.23 0.77 -9.25
C GLN A 15 -7.72 0.64 -9.08
N TYR A 16 -7.01 1.42 -9.89
CA TYR A 16 -5.56 1.49 -9.89
C TYR A 16 -5.14 2.95 -9.79
N GLY A 17 -4.05 3.22 -9.08
CA GLY A 17 -3.50 4.57 -9.02
C GLY A 17 -2.00 4.55 -8.80
N ASP A 18 -1.34 5.58 -9.27
CA ASP A 18 0.10 5.73 -9.09
C ASP A 18 0.39 6.39 -7.74
N GLY A 19 1.31 5.79 -7.00
CA GLY A 19 1.86 6.33 -5.77
C GLY A 19 3.35 6.03 -5.70
N GLU A 20 3.89 6.08 -4.50
CA GLU A 20 5.31 5.79 -4.26
C GLU A 20 5.47 4.92 -3.02
N VAL A 21 6.50 4.09 -3.00
CA VAL A 21 6.90 3.28 -1.84
C VAL A 21 8.40 3.38 -1.61
N GLU A 22 8.79 3.27 -0.36
CA GLU A 22 10.18 3.28 0.07
C GLU A 22 10.35 2.44 1.32
N LEU A 23 11.41 1.62 1.32
CA LEU A 23 11.84 0.90 2.49
C LEU A 23 12.73 1.84 3.30
N GLY A 24 12.25 2.28 4.46
CA GLY A 24 13.05 2.96 5.46
C GLY A 24 13.69 1.96 6.43
N ASP A 25 14.47 2.47 7.37
CA ASP A 25 15.22 1.60 8.29
C ASP A 25 14.32 0.77 9.22
N LYS A 26 13.14 1.30 9.59
CA LYS A 26 12.20 0.69 10.56
C LYS A 26 10.75 0.67 10.07
N GLU A 27 10.50 1.23 8.89
CA GLU A 27 9.16 1.48 8.39
C GLU A 27 9.09 1.44 6.87
N LEU A 28 7.94 1.02 6.35
CA LEU A 28 7.57 1.17 4.96
C LEU A 28 6.92 2.54 4.78
N VAL A 29 7.53 3.42 3.99
CA VAL A 29 6.97 4.71 3.64
C VAL A 29 6.18 4.58 2.35
N VAL A 30 4.93 4.99 2.36
CA VAL A 30 3.96 4.82 1.28
C VAL A 30 3.32 6.16 0.97
N ARG A 31 3.47 6.66 -0.24
CA ARG A 31 2.67 7.77 -0.76
C ARG A 31 1.52 7.20 -1.58
N LEU A 32 0.31 7.33 -1.07
CA LEU A 32 -0.88 6.83 -1.76
C LEU A 32 -1.19 7.67 -3.00
N PRO A 33 -1.89 7.09 -4.00
CA PRO A 33 -2.43 7.86 -5.11
C PRO A 33 -3.36 8.96 -4.61
N MET A 34 -3.30 10.14 -5.22
CA MET A 34 -4.12 11.31 -4.83
C MET A 34 -5.61 10.98 -4.76
N LEU A 35 -6.13 10.21 -5.73
CA LEU A 35 -7.54 9.75 -5.73
C LEU A 35 -7.89 8.89 -4.51
N LEU A 36 -6.97 8.05 -4.03
CA LEU A 36 -7.19 7.24 -2.83
C LEU A 36 -7.09 8.10 -1.56
N ALA A 37 -6.10 9.00 -1.50
CA ALA A 37 -5.92 9.93 -0.39
C ALA A 37 -7.13 10.86 -0.22
N GLU A 38 -7.65 11.46 -1.30
CA GLU A 38 -8.84 12.31 -1.26
C GLU A 38 -10.09 11.55 -0.82
N LYS A 39 -10.27 10.31 -1.29
CA LYS A 39 -11.43 9.49 -0.90
C LYS A 39 -11.38 9.07 0.57
N LEU A 40 -10.20 8.73 1.07
CA LEU A 40 -9.99 8.44 2.49
C LEU A 40 -10.22 9.68 3.36
N LYS A 41 -9.81 10.88 2.92
CA LYS A 41 -10.09 12.15 3.62
C LYS A 41 -11.58 12.49 3.67
N LYS A 42 -12.35 12.14 2.64
CA LYS A 42 -13.80 12.42 2.58
C LYS A 42 -14.67 11.46 3.40
N GLY A 43 -14.07 10.50 4.12
CA GLY A 43 -14.82 9.49 4.89
C GLY A 43 -15.69 8.58 4.03
N ILE A 44 -15.53 8.63 2.69
CA ILE A 44 -16.32 7.85 1.76
C ILE A 44 -15.81 6.43 1.82
N SER A 45 -16.75 5.54 2.06
CA SER A 45 -16.68 4.09 2.06
C SER A 45 -16.09 3.52 0.77
N VAL A 46 -14.77 3.67 0.59
CA VAL A 46 -14.01 2.80 -0.29
C VAL A 46 -14.32 1.37 0.16
N GLY A 47 -14.46 0.44 -0.78
CA GLY A 47 -14.68 -1.01 -0.52
C GLY A 47 -13.53 -1.68 0.27
N LEU A 48 -12.75 -0.89 1.01
CA LEU A 48 -11.96 -1.21 2.18
C LEU A 48 -12.81 -1.53 3.44
N ILE A 49 -14.12 -1.28 3.45
CA ILE A 49 -15.03 -1.68 4.55
C ILE A 49 -15.30 -3.17 4.43
N ALA A 50 -14.56 -4.03 5.14
CA ALA A 50 -14.79 -4.25 6.56
C ALA A 50 -13.81 -3.56 7.54
N LYS A 51 -12.87 -2.72 7.09
CA LYS A 51 -11.71 -2.29 7.90
C LYS A 51 -11.34 -0.79 7.81
N THR A 52 -12.29 0.13 7.67
CA THR A 52 -12.00 1.58 7.82
C THR A 52 -12.06 2.10 9.25
N ALA A 53 -12.77 1.42 10.17
CA ALA A 53 -12.63 1.69 11.62
C ALA A 53 -11.19 1.41 12.11
N VAL A 54 -10.48 0.53 11.40
CA VAL A 54 -9.10 0.10 11.67
C VAL A 54 -8.08 1.17 11.24
N LEU A 55 -8.29 1.82 10.10
CA LEU A 55 -7.42 2.89 9.57
C LEU A 55 -7.34 4.09 10.49
N VAL A 56 -8.50 4.56 10.94
CA VAL A 56 -8.62 5.65 11.91
C VAL A 56 -8.10 5.23 13.29
N GLY A 57 -8.31 3.95 13.63
CA GLY A 57 -7.86 3.34 14.87
C GLY A 57 -6.35 3.20 15.01
N LEU A 58 -5.65 2.71 13.98
CA LEU A 58 -4.21 2.44 14.02
C LEU A 58 -3.37 3.71 14.05
N PHE A 59 -3.78 4.74 13.31
CA PHE A 59 -2.92 5.90 13.07
C PHE A 59 -3.38 7.20 13.74
N GLY A 60 -4.58 7.22 14.32
CA GLY A 60 -5.15 8.42 14.94
C GLY A 60 -5.46 9.51 13.91
N LEU A 61 -6.64 10.12 14.02
CA LEU A 61 -7.09 11.18 13.09
C LEU A 61 -6.09 12.34 12.93
N GLY A 62 -5.20 12.56 13.91
CA GLY A 62 -4.25 13.67 13.93
C GLY A 62 -2.88 13.43 13.29
N ARG A 63 -2.44 12.18 13.06
CA ARG A 63 -1.14 11.90 12.41
C ARG A 63 -1.24 11.59 10.92
N TRP A 64 -2.46 11.37 10.42
CA TRP A 64 -2.73 11.01 9.03
C TRP A 64 -2.89 12.22 8.10
N ILE A 65 -3.10 13.42 8.66
CA ILE A 65 -3.45 14.63 7.90
C ILE A 65 -2.66 15.84 8.45
N GLN A 66 -1.34 15.77 8.41
CA GLN A 66 -0.53 16.99 8.44
C GLN A 66 0.45 16.96 7.28
N GLY A 67 0.13 17.74 6.24
CA GLY A 67 1.08 18.14 5.21
C GLY A 67 0.65 17.76 3.80
N LYS A 68 0.41 18.79 2.98
CA LYS A 68 0.32 18.74 1.52
C LYS A 68 1.42 17.81 0.95
N SER A 69 1.06 16.61 0.48
CA SER A 69 1.92 15.50 -0.04
C SER A 69 1.99 14.24 0.84
N ASP A 70 0.82 13.72 1.23
CA ASP A 70 0.58 12.68 2.26
C ASP A 70 1.41 11.39 2.07
N LYS A 71 2.55 11.32 2.77
CA LYS A 71 3.33 10.09 3.01
C LYS A 71 2.76 9.40 4.25
N ILE A 72 2.51 8.09 4.15
CA ILE A 72 2.07 7.23 5.23
C ILE A 72 3.25 6.36 5.63
N THR A 73 3.57 6.35 6.91
CA THR A 73 4.62 5.50 7.48
C THR A 73 4.00 4.28 8.16
N ILE A 74 4.34 3.09 7.69
CA ILE A 74 3.87 1.81 8.23
C ILE A 74 5.05 1.14 8.94
N PRO A 75 5.09 1.12 10.28
CA PRO A 75 6.16 0.44 11.01
C PRO A 75 6.17 -1.05 10.69
N TYR A 76 7.36 -1.64 10.48
CA TYR A 76 7.46 -3.08 10.18
C TYR A 76 6.90 -3.98 11.29
N SER A 77 6.86 -3.48 12.53
CA SER A 77 6.25 -4.16 13.67
C SER A 77 4.75 -4.42 13.48
N THR A 78 4.06 -3.56 12.72
CA THR A 78 2.61 -3.66 12.45
C THR A 78 2.29 -4.52 11.23
N ILE A 79 3.30 -4.91 10.44
CA ILE A 79 3.10 -5.82 9.31
C ILE A 79 3.02 -7.25 9.86
N LEU A 80 1.88 -7.88 9.61
CA LEU A 80 1.59 -9.25 10.03
C LEU A 80 2.03 -10.27 8.99
N ASP A 81 1.84 -9.94 7.71
CA ASP A 81 2.16 -10.83 6.59
C ASP A 81 2.46 -9.99 5.34
N ALA A 82 3.31 -10.53 4.46
CA ALA A 82 3.60 -9.96 3.16
C ALA A 82 3.76 -11.09 2.14
N LYS A 83 3.11 -10.97 0.98
CA LYS A 83 3.20 -11.98 -0.09
C LYS A 83 3.03 -11.37 -1.48
N ILE A 84 3.47 -12.10 -2.49
CA ILE A 84 3.20 -11.75 -3.89
C ILE A 84 1.85 -12.34 -4.32
N VAL A 85 1.02 -11.51 -4.94
CA VAL A 85 -0.28 -11.90 -5.52
C VAL A 85 -0.36 -11.45 -6.96
N ASN A 86 -1.00 -12.27 -7.79
CA ASN A 86 -1.13 -11.99 -9.22
C ASN A 86 -2.52 -11.38 -9.51
N LEU A 87 -2.56 -10.09 -9.84
CA LEU A 87 -3.78 -9.32 -10.04
C LEU A 87 -3.94 -8.84 -11.49
N ARG A 88 -5.19 -8.74 -11.97
CA ARG A 88 -5.50 -8.33 -13.35
C ARG A 88 -5.38 -6.82 -13.54
N TYR A 89 -4.37 -6.36 -14.26
CA TYR A 89 -4.18 -4.94 -14.58
C TYR A 89 -4.67 -4.59 -15.98
N GLY A 90 -5.98 -4.30 -16.09
CA GLY A 90 -6.62 -3.87 -17.33
C GLY A 90 -6.45 -4.87 -18.49
N ILE A 91 -6.11 -4.34 -19.67
CA ILE A 91 -5.84 -5.11 -20.91
C ILE A 91 -4.39 -5.65 -20.92
N PHE A 92 -3.52 -5.14 -20.05
CA PHE A 92 -2.09 -5.50 -19.97
C PHE A 92 -1.84 -6.83 -19.23
N GLY A 93 -2.88 -7.65 -19.07
CA GLY A 93 -2.80 -8.98 -18.47
C GLY A 93 -2.79 -8.97 -16.95
N ARG A 94 -2.22 -10.03 -16.36
CA ARG A 94 -2.00 -10.11 -14.91
C ARG A 94 -0.59 -9.66 -14.56
N LYS A 95 -0.43 -9.05 -13.40
CA LYS A 95 0.83 -8.54 -12.87
C LYS A 95 0.99 -8.95 -11.42
N ASP A 96 2.24 -9.06 -11.00
CA ASP A 96 2.58 -9.33 -9.61
C ASP A 96 2.47 -8.05 -8.80
N PHE A 97 1.75 -8.14 -7.68
CA PHE A 97 1.60 -7.11 -6.67
C PHE A 97 2.06 -7.68 -5.34
N ILE A 98 2.64 -6.82 -4.52
CA ILE A 98 2.92 -7.11 -3.12
C ILE A 98 1.64 -6.82 -2.33
N GLU A 99 1.09 -7.86 -1.70
CA GLU A 99 0.04 -7.76 -0.68
C GLU A 99 0.73 -7.66 0.69
N VAL A 100 0.58 -6.52 1.36
CA VAL A 100 1.02 -6.33 2.75
C VAL A 100 -0.22 -6.33 3.64
N THR A 101 -0.27 -7.28 4.58
CA THR A 101 -1.28 -7.32 5.63
C THR A 101 -0.73 -6.62 6.86
N ILE A 102 -1.36 -5.50 7.21
CA ILE A 102 -1.03 -4.67 8.36
C ILE A 102 -2.07 -4.96 9.43
N GLY A 103 -1.70 -5.00 10.70
CA GLY A 103 -2.69 -5.16 11.76
C GLY A 103 -2.24 -4.66 13.12
N ASP A 104 -3.25 -4.36 13.94
CA ASP A 104 -3.11 -3.96 15.33
C ASP A 104 -4.37 -4.42 16.10
N LYS A 105 -4.45 -4.12 17.40
CA LYS A 105 -5.57 -4.42 18.30
C LYS A 105 -6.94 -3.99 17.78
N LYS A 106 -6.99 -3.01 16.88
CA LYS A 106 -8.23 -2.47 16.30
C LYS A 106 -8.65 -3.17 15.01
N GLY A 107 -7.80 -4.01 14.42
CA GLY A 107 -8.09 -4.85 13.26
C GLY A 107 -6.91 -4.94 12.29
N THR A 108 -7.09 -5.73 11.23
CA THR A 108 -6.14 -5.85 10.12
C THR A 108 -6.57 -5.06 8.88
N MET A 109 -5.66 -4.76 7.95
CA MET A 109 -5.89 -4.10 6.66
C MET A 109 -4.94 -4.73 5.63
N LYS A 110 -5.32 -4.72 4.35
CA LYS A 110 -4.47 -5.17 3.25
C LYS A 110 -4.18 -4.02 2.30
N LEU A 111 -2.90 -3.86 1.95
CA LEU A 111 -2.41 -2.92 0.96
C LEU A 111 -1.81 -3.69 -0.20
N TYR A 112 -2.12 -3.30 -1.43
CA TYR A 112 -1.63 -3.95 -2.64
C TYR A 112 -0.88 -2.92 -3.49
N PHE A 113 0.39 -3.19 -3.78
CA PHE A 113 1.19 -2.31 -4.62
C PHE A 113 2.22 -3.07 -5.46
N ALA A 114 2.55 -2.54 -6.63
CA ALA A 114 3.56 -3.09 -7.52
C ALA A 114 4.56 -1.98 -7.89
N PRO A 115 5.77 -1.99 -7.30
CA PRO A 115 6.85 -1.06 -7.66
C PRO A 115 7.19 -1.17 -9.15
N PHE A 116 7.47 -0.04 -9.80
CA PHE A 116 7.83 -0.01 -11.20
C PHE A 116 8.84 1.09 -11.56
N LYS A 117 9.59 0.86 -12.65
CA LYS A 117 10.46 1.84 -13.31
C LYS A 117 9.85 2.34 -14.62
N GLY A 118 10.24 3.54 -15.03
CA GLY A 118 9.83 4.15 -16.30
C GLY A 118 8.57 5.03 -16.20
N LEU A 119 8.49 6.02 -17.10
CA LEU A 119 7.38 6.99 -17.16
C LEU A 119 6.28 6.56 -18.15
N ILE A 120 6.68 5.98 -19.30
CA ILE A 120 5.78 5.66 -20.43
C ILE A 120 5.52 4.16 -20.52
N LYS A 121 6.57 3.34 -20.45
CA LYS A 121 6.47 1.88 -20.26
C LYS A 121 6.86 1.55 -18.83
N ARG A 122 5.89 1.07 -18.04
CA ARG A 122 6.10 0.66 -16.66
C ARG A 122 6.71 -0.74 -16.64
N ASP A 123 7.94 -0.82 -16.15
CA ASP A 123 8.63 -2.07 -15.90
C ASP A 123 8.46 -2.48 -14.44
N PHE A 124 7.81 -3.62 -14.22
CA PHE A 124 7.51 -4.19 -12.90
C PHE A 124 8.55 -5.26 -12.48
N SER A 125 9.67 -5.38 -13.18
CA SER A 125 10.77 -6.31 -12.86
C SER A 125 11.23 -6.22 -11.39
N ARG A 126 11.15 -5.02 -10.82
CA ARG A 126 11.56 -4.72 -9.45
C ARG A 126 10.60 -5.16 -8.35
N THR A 127 9.38 -5.58 -8.69
CA THR A 127 8.41 -6.02 -7.67
C THR A 127 8.96 -7.14 -6.79
N LYS A 128 9.65 -8.13 -7.39
CA LYS A 128 10.21 -9.25 -6.64
C LYS A 128 11.38 -8.83 -5.75
N GLU A 129 12.30 -8.03 -6.29
CA GLU A 129 13.45 -7.50 -5.51
C GLU A 129 12.98 -6.70 -4.30
N PHE A 130 12.01 -5.79 -4.51
CA PHE A 130 11.44 -4.98 -3.42
C PHE A 130 10.76 -5.86 -2.37
N TYR A 131 10.06 -6.92 -2.79
CA TYR A 131 9.45 -7.88 -1.88
C TYR A 131 10.49 -8.61 -1.02
N ASP A 132 11.56 -9.11 -1.65
CA ASP A 132 12.63 -9.83 -0.94
C ASP A 132 13.35 -8.91 0.08
N GLU A 133 13.55 -7.63 -0.26
CA GLU A 133 14.08 -6.62 0.66
C GLU A 133 13.11 -6.33 1.83
N LEU A 134 11.81 -6.15 1.53
CA LEU A 134 10.78 -5.95 2.54
C LEU A 134 10.72 -7.12 3.53
N LEU A 135 10.78 -8.36 3.02
CA LEU A 135 10.79 -9.56 3.86
C LEU A 135 12.00 -9.62 4.79
N LYS A 136 13.20 -9.25 4.33
CA LYS A 136 14.40 -9.19 5.18
C LYS A 136 14.22 -8.21 6.34
N LEU A 137 13.55 -7.09 6.09
CA LEU A 137 13.31 -6.06 7.10
C LEU A 137 12.22 -6.47 8.11
N ILE A 138 11.16 -7.14 7.65
CA ILE A 138 10.13 -7.71 8.53
C ILE A 138 10.70 -8.90 9.35
N GLY A 139 11.52 -9.74 8.71
CA GLY A 139 12.12 -10.95 9.27
C GLY A 139 13.31 -10.73 10.20
N LYS A 140 13.90 -9.52 10.23
CA LYS A 140 14.87 -9.08 11.26
C LYS A 140 14.28 -8.99 12.67
N LYS A 141 13.05 -9.45 12.89
CA LYS A 141 12.52 -9.84 14.20
C LYS A 141 13.33 -11.03 14.73
N SER A 142 14.49 -10.75 15.31
CA SER A 142 15.21 -11.64 16.23
C SER A 142 15.55 -10.85 17.48
#